data_AF-A0A522QTV0-F1
#
_entry.id   AF-A0A522QTV0-F1
#
_cell.length_a   1.000
_cell.length_b   1.000
_cell.length_c   1.000
_cell.angle_alpha   90.00
_cell.angle_beta   90.00
_cell.angle_gamma   90.00
#
_symmetry.space_group_name_H-M   'P 1'
#
loop_
_entity.id
_entity.type
_entity.pdbx_description
1 polymer ?
#
loop_
_entity_poly.entity_id
_entity_poly.type
_entity_poly.pdbx_seq_one_letter_code
_entity_poly.pdbx_strand_id
1 'polypeptide(L)' 'MATAPLIGIDVGSTSIRAVEAIRGKAANGDRPVITNFGQALLPVDAVVGGVVKDDRVVT' A
#
# COMPACT_ATOMS: atom_id res chain seq x y z
N MET A 1 -15.04 5.55 -19.44
CA MET A 1 -14.00 6.03 -18.49
C MET A 1 -13.27 4.81 -17.96
N ALA A 2 -11.94 4.80 -18.00
CA ALA A 2 -11.16 3.78 -17.31
C ALA A 2 -11.20 4.10 -15.81
N THR A 3 -11.50 3.10 -14.97
CA THR A 3 -11.43 3.23 -13.52
C THR A 3 -9.98 3.45 -13.14
N ALA A 4 -9.67 4.56 -12.47
CA ALA A 4 -8.33 4.78 -11.93
C ALA A 4 -8.01 3.66 -10.92
N PRO A 5 -6.80 3.07 -10.95
CA PRO A 5 -6.39 2.09 -9.94
C PRO A 5 -6.42 2.74 -8.55
N LEU A 6 -6.83 1.97 -7.55
CA LEU A 6 -6.74 2.37 -6.15
C LEU A 6 -5.42 1.84 -5.58
N ILE A 7 -4.65 2.70 -4.93
CA ILE A 7 -3.42 2.31 -4.24
C ILE A 7 -3.65 2.42 -2.73
N GLY A 8 -3.58 1.30 -2.03
CA GLY A 8 -3.52 1.24 -0.58
C GLY A 8 -2.08 1.31 -0.11
N ILE A 9 -1.79 2.18 0.86
CA ILE A 9 -0.47 2.30 1.49
C ILE A 9 -0.63 2.02 2.99
N ASP A 10 0.17 1.10 3.50
CA ASP A 10 0.25 0.73 4.91
C ASP A 10 1.68 1.00 5.42
N VAL A 11 1.79 1.87 6.44
CA VAL A 11 3.06 2.30 7.03
C VAL A 11 3.19 1.68 8.42
N GLY A 12 3.90 0.56 8.50
CA GLY A 12 4.18 -0.14 9.75
C GLY A 12 5.46 0.35 10.44
N SER A 13 5.78 -0.23 11.60
CA SER A 13 7.02 0.06 12.33
C SER A 13 8.28 -0.52 11.68
N THR A 14 8.14 -1.48 10.78
CA THR A 14 9.26 -2.23 10.17
C THR A 14 9.27 -2.19 8.65
N SER A 15 8.18 -1.77 8.02
CA SER A 15 8.07 -1.72 6.57
C SER A 15 6.92 -0.84 6.12
N ILE A 16 7.03 -0.33 4.90
CA ILE A 16 5.92 0.24 4.14
C ILE A 16 5.47 -0.81 3.11
N ARG A 17 4.16 -0.99 2.97
CA ARG A 17 3.54 -1.88 1.99
C ARG A 17 2.58 -1.08 1.11
N ALA A 18 2.63 -1.33 -0.19
CA ALA A 18 1.73 -0.74 -1.17
C ALA A 18 1.02 -1.83 -1.97
N VAL A 19 -0.27 -1.68 -2.17
CA VAL A 19 -1.10 -2.58 -2.97
C VAL A 19 -1.86 -1.75 -4.00
N GLU A 20 -1.69 -2.08 -5.27
CA GLU A 20 -2.51 -1.54 -6.34
C GLU A 20 -3.65 -2.52 -6.63
N ALA A 21 -4.88 -2.01 -6.64
CA ALA A 21 -6.07 -2.78 -6.96
C ALA A 21 -6.93 -2.07 -7.99
N ILE A 22 -7.46 -2.85 -8.94
CA ILE A 22 -8.46 -2.40 -9.89
C ILE A 22 -9.78 -3.10 -9.65
N ARG A 23 -10.86 -2.54 -10.17
CA ARG A 23 -12.13 -3.25 -10.29
C ARG A 23 -12.05 -4.20 -11.49
N GLY A 24 -11.97 -5.49 -11.23
CA GLY A 24 -12.04 -6.54 -12.26
C GLY A 24 -13.47 -7.04 -12.46
N LYS A 25 -13.81 -7.46 -13.68
CA LYS A 25 -15.05 -8.21 -13.96
C LYS A 25 -14.84 -9.68 -13.64
N ALA A 26 -15.66 -10.26 -12.77
CA ALA A 26 -15.74 -11.70 -12.54
C ALA A 26 -17.14 -12.24 -12.91
N ALA A 27 -17.25 -13.56 -13.11
CA ALA A 27 -18.50 -14.23 -13.54
C ALA A 27 -19.70 -14.02 -12.60
N ASN A 28 -19.44 -13.57 -11.37
CA ASN A 28 -20.37 -13.37 -10.27
C ASN A 28 -20.33 -11.91 -9.75
N GLY A 29 -19.94 -10.96 -10.61
CA GLY A 29 -19.96 -9.52 -10.34
C GLY A 29 -18.59 -8.85 -10.37
N ASP A 30 -18.56 -7.54 -10.13
CA ASP A 30 -17.32 -6.78 -9.98
C ASP A 30 -16.58 -7.25 -8.71
N ARG A 31 -15.29 -7.58 -8.84
CA ARG A 31 -14.41 -7.93 -7.72
C ARG A 31 -13.13 -7.11 -7.78
N PRO A 32 -12.59 -6.66 -6.64
CA PRO A 32 -11.26 -6.07 -6.62
C PRO A 32 -10.22 -7.12 -7.00
N VAL A 33 -9.31 -6.75 -7.89
CA VAL A 33 -8.18 -7.56 -8.32
C VAL A 33 -6.91 -6.80 -8.00
N ILE A 34 -5.98 -7.43 -7.28
CA ILE A 34 -4.66 -6.89 -7.03
C ILE A 34 -3.86 -6.99 -8.32
N THR A 35 -3.35 -5.85 -8.80
CA THR A 35 -2.54 -5.77 -10.02
C THR A 35 -1.07 -5.54 -9.72
N ASN A 36 -0.75 -5.02 -8.54
CA ASN A 36 0.63 -4.76 -8.13
C ASN A 36 0.79 -4.80 -6.61
N PHE A 37 2.00 -5.11 -6.16
CA PHE A 37 2.40 -5.12 -4.75
C PHE A 37 3.85 -4.67 -4.62
N GLY A 38 4.12 -3.81 -3.64
CA GLY A 38 5.46 -3.38 -3.28
C GLY A 38 5.66 -3.36 -1.76
N GLN A 39 6.89 -3.60 -1.33
CA GLN A 39 7.29 -3.51 0.06
C GLN A 39 8.70 -2.91 0.16
N ALA A 40 8.87 -1.99 1.11
CA ALA A 40 10.16 -1.44 1.49
C ALA A 40 10.37 -1.64 3.00
N LEU A 41 11.55 -2.12 3.40
CA LEU A 41 11.90 -2.23 4.82
C LEU A 41 12.20 -0.84 5.37
N LEU A 42 11.78 -0.61 6.60
CA LEU A 42 12.12 0.58 7.35
C LEU A 42 13.29 0.28 8.29
N PRO A 43 14.23 1.23 8.42
CA PRO A 43 15.19 1.25 9.52
C PRO A 43 14.47 1.20 10.88
N VAL A 44 15.19 0.73 11.88
CA VAL A 44 14.74 0.76 13.28
C VAL A 44 14.36 2.19 13.67
N ASP A 45 13.30 2.32 14.46
CA ASP A 45 12.78 3.56 15.02
C ASP A 45 12.24 4.60 14.01
N ALA A 46 12.23 4.31 12.70
CA ALA A 46 11.63 5.21 11.70
C ALA A 46 10.15 5.48 11.97
N VAL A 47 9.42 4.48 12.50
CA VAL A 47 8.02 4.60 12.95
C VAL A 47 7.87 3.91 14.30
N VAL A 48 7.45 4.67 15.32
CA VAL A 48 7.32 4.18 16.70
C VAL A 48 5.97 4.58 17.28
N GLY A 49 5.21 3.59 17.78
CA GLY A 49 3.88 3.83 18.35
C GLY A 49 2.88 4.44 17.35
N GLY A 50 3.05 4.15 16.05
CA GLY A 50 2.25 4.73 14.96
C GLY A 50 2.65 6.16 14.56
N VAL A 51 3.75 6.69 15.12
CA VAL A 51 4.27 8.02 14.78
C VAL A 51 5.52 7.89 13.93
N VAL A 52 5.52 8.53 12.75
CA VAL A 52 6.73 8.69 11.91
C VAL A 52 7.73 9.58 12.66
N LYS A 53 8.94 9.07 12.87
CA LYS A 53 10.03 9.77 13.56
C LYS A 53 11.06 10.34 12.59
N ASP A 54 11.26 9.68 11.46
CA ASP A 54 12.12 10.14 10.37
C ASP A 54 11.29 10.16 9.08
N ASP A 55 10.90 11.36 8.64
CA ASP A 55 10.03 11.57 7.49
C ASP A 55 10.74 11.27 6.16
N ARG A 56 12.05 11.52 6.07
CA ARG A 56 12.86 11.31 4.87
C ARG A 56 12.96 9.85 4.46
N VAL A 57 12.73 8.94 5.40
CA VAL A 57 12.81 7.50 5.19
C VAL A 57 11.48 6.93 4.67
N VAL A 58 10.38 7.68 4.83
CA VAL A 58 9.03 7.28 4.38
C VAL A 58 8.54 8.03 3.14
N THR A 59 9.35 8.97 2.62
CA THR A 59 9.08 9.77 1.40
C THR A 59 10.03 9.39 0.27
#